data_AF-A0A7Y1XM48-F1
#
_entry.id   AF-A0A7Y1XM48-F1
#
_cell.length_a   1.000
_cell.length_b   1.000
_cell.length_c   1.000
_cell.angle_alpha   90.00
_cell.angle_beta   90.00
_cell.angle_gamma   90.00
#
_symmetry.space_group_name_H-M   'P 1'
#
loop_
_entity.id
_entity.type
_entity.pdbx_description
1 polymer ?
#
loop_
_entity_poly.entity_id
_entity_poly.type
_entity_poly.pdbx_seq_one_letter_code
_entity_poly.pdbx_strand_id
1 'polypeptide(L)'
;MKKIILLLMICLFSTMCRTKNSENTVTEPTGTENLAYKWGQLTLEATALDTERFNPRPTITSRYLGLIWTAVFDAWSRFDEKAIPVYLSEVSRRPEEEQTLENKQIAISYAAYRAMSEYYYSDKELFTDFMKELGLDPYNNTLDPTTPEGIGNLAAKAVIEARHGDGANQYGEEEGSQNKPYHNYIGYEPVNSADENVDPNRWQPKYFSDGKGGYFAPGCLTPYWDKVKPIGLKSADQFRPGPPPMIGSKQLEEEVAEVIALQANLSDHDKALVEFMRDGPQSVQQAGHWLKFAQDVSRRDKHTLDEDVKMYFLNQVVAMDAFIASWDSKMFYDYARPYALVHKYYENEIIKAWGGEGKGMMEIEGKQWRPYSPETFLCPPFPSYVSGHSTISGACAEALKLWTGSDEFGEKVTLVAGALTEPDNLGDTVVLEFPTFTKTADMAGISRVMGGYHIQADNVAGLQLGRDVAREVWKFYKEHTGEL
;
A
#
# COMPACT_ATOMS: atom_id res chain seq x y z
N MET A 1 30.44 73.80 -56.18
CA MET A 1 31.22 72.56 -56.30
C MET A 1 32.09 72.38 -55.06
N LYS A 2 31.93 71.23 -54.40
CA LYS A 2 32.81 70.55 -53.43
C LYS A 2 33.23 71.24 -52.12
N LYS A 3 32.55 70.77 -51.07
CA LYS A 3 32.94 70.71 -49.66
C LYS A 3 34.19 69.83 -49.47
N ILE A 4 35.14 70.28 -48.65
CA ILE A 4 35.92 69.49 -47.67
C ILE A 4 36.30 70.46 -46.55
N ILE A 5 35.97 70.15 -45.29
CA ILE A 5 36.85 70.27 -44.12
C ILE A 5 36.16 69.59 -42.94
N LEU A 6 36.98 68.78 -42.28
CA LEU A 6 36.81 67.86 -41.19
C LEU A 6 36.47 68.59 -39.87
N LEU A 7 35.49 68.11 -39.11
CA LEU A 7 35.39 68.41 -37.68
C LEU A 7 35.15 67.11 -36.90
N LEU A 8 36.12 66.78 -36.05
CA LEU A 8 36.08 65.72 -35.05
C LEU A 8 34.97 66.04 -34.04
N MET A 9 34.02 65.12 -33.86
CA MET A 9 33.04 65.16 -32.77
C MET A 9 33.38 64.05 -31.78
N ILE A 10 33.82 64.45 -30.59
CA ILE A 10 34.08 63.55 -29.45
C ILE A 10 32.72 63.23 -28.83
N CYS A 11 32.23 62.00 -29.02
CA CYS A 11 31.05 61.49 -28.34
C CYS A 11 31.46 60.90 -26.98
N LEU A 12 31.05 61.57 -25.90
CA LEU A 12 31.06 61.00 -24.55
C LEU A 12 30.06 59.85 -24.46
N PHE A 13 30.55 58.65 -24.17
CA PHE A 13 29.74 57.51 -23.77
C PHE A 13 29.21 57.73 -22.34
N SER A 14 27.90 57.88 -22.19
CA SER A 14 27.22 57.66 -20.91
C SER A 14 26.74 56.22 -20.83
N THR A 15 27.44 55.40 -20.06
CA THR A 15 27.02 54.05 -19.70
C THR A 15 25.83 54.12 -18.74
N MET A 16 24.62 53.93 -19.26
CA MET A 16 23.47 53.57 -18.44
C MET A 16 23.57 52.07 -18.10
N CYS A 17 24.00 51.77 -16.88
CA CYS A 17 23.83 50.44 -16.29
C CYS A 17 22.33 50.16 -16.15
N ARG A 18 21.77 49.36 -17.07
CA ARG A 18 20.52 48.64 -16.83
C ARG A 18 20.87 47.40 -16.01
N THR A 19 20.69 47.47 -14.70
CA THR A 19 20.62 46.27 -13.86
C THR A 19 19.41 45.47 -14.31
N LYS A 20 19.66 44.35 -15.01
CA LYS A 20 18.66 43.28 -15.12
C LYS A 20 18.51 42.70 -13.71
N ASN A 21 17.42 43.03 -13.02
CA ASN A 21 16.92 42.14 -11.97
C ASN A 21 16.52 40.85 -12.67
N SER A 22 17.37 39.83 -12.59
CA SER A 22 16.89 38.46 -12.78
C SER A 22 16.02 38.17 -11.55
N GLU A 23 14.70 38.27 -11.72
CA GLU A 23 13.80 37.54 -10.85
C GLU A 23 14.22 36.08 -10.93
N ASN A 24 14.96 35.62 -9.92
CA ASN A 24 15.16 34.19 -9.69
C ASN A 24 13.78 33.66 -9.28
N THR A 25 12.92 33.38 -10.26
CA THR A 25 11.72 32.59 -10.06
C THR A 25 12.19 31.20 -9.67
N VAL A 26 12.23 30.93 -8.36
CA VAL A 26 12.44 29.57 -7.84
C VAL A 26 11.26 28.76 -8.34
N THR A 27 11.50 27.92 -9.34
CA THR A 27 10.50 26.98 -9.86
C THR A 27 10.20 25.94 -8.78
N GLU A 28 8.92 25.71 -8.49
CA GLU A 28 8.49 24.66 -7.56
C GLU A 28 9.07 23.30 -7.97
N PRO A 29 9.67 22.53 -7.03
CA PRO A 29 10.14 21.18 -7.31
C PRO A 29 8.97 20.23 -7.65
N THR A 30 9.19 19.36 -8.65
CA THR A 30 8.16 18.43 -9.16
C THR A 30 8.65 16.99 -9.20
N GLY A 31 7.73 16.03 -9.25
CA GLY A 31 8.01 14.59 -9.31
C GLY A 31 8.93 14.18 -8.16
N THR A 32 10.05 13.52 -8.48
CA THR A 32 10.99 13.02 -7.46
C THR A 32 11.63 14.11 -6.59
N GLU A 33 11.56 15.37 -7.02
CA GLU A 33 12.16 16.50 -6.29
C GLU A 33 11.23 17.17 -5.29
N ASN A 34 9.90 16.95 -5.40
CA ASN A 34 8.95 17.52 -4.45
C ASN A 34 9.03 16.82 -3.08
N LEU A 35 8.65 17.53 -2.02
CA LEU A 35 8.89 17.06 -0.66
C LEU A 35 7.92 15.95 -0.22
N ALA A 36 6.71 15.92 -0.76
CA ALA A 36 5.75 14.84 -0.50
C ALA A 36 6.29 13.53 -1.10
N TYR A 37 6.83 13.54 -2.31
CA TYR A 37 7.49 12.38 -2.91
C TYR A 37 8.63 11.86 -2.02
N LYS A 38 9.51 12.75 -1.53
CA LYS A 38 10.65 12.37 -0.67
C LYS A 38 10.20 11.74 0.66
N TRP A 39 9.19 12.31 1.31
CA TRP A 39 8.56 11.68 2.49
C TRP A 39 7.89 10.34 2.15
N GLY A 40 7.31 10.21 0.96
CA GLY A 40 6.77 8.96 0.44
C GLY A 40 7.83 7.87 0.27
N GLN A 41 8.99 8.19 -0.29
CA GLN A 41 10.14 7.27 -0.38
C GLN A 41 10.61 6.84 1.00
N LEU A 42 10.77 7.79 1.93
CA LEU A 42 11.18 7.49 3.30
C LEU A 42 10.16 6.61 4.03
N THR A 43 8.86 6.81 3.74
CA THR A 43 7.78 5.97 4.28
C THR A 43 7.86 4.55 3.74
N LEU A 44 8.15 4.36 2.45
CA LEU A 44 8.35 3.04 1.86
C LEU A 44 9.58 2.33 2.42
N GLU A 45 10.68 3.05 2.64
CA GLU A 45 11.87 2.51 3.30
C GLU A 45 11.55 2.04 4.72
N ALA A 46 10.84 2.87 5.51
CA ALA A 46 10.39 2.49 6.84
C ALA A 46 9.49 1.24 6.82
N THR A 47 8.58 1.13 5.84
CA THR A 47 7.74 -0.06 5.68
C THR A 47 8.57 -1.32 5.39
N ALA A 48 9.59 -1.22 4.54
CA ALA A 48 10.47 -2.33 4.25
C ALA A 48 11.26 -2.77 5.49
N LEU A 49 11.83 -1.81 6.24
CA LEU A 49 12.55 -2.08 7.49
C LEU A 49 11.65 -2.69 8.56
N ASP A 50 10.41 -2.20 8.68
CA ASP A 50 9.41 -2.75 9.58
C ASP A 50 9.07 -4.21 9.26
N THR A 51 8.95 -4.52 7.96
CA THR A 51 8.67 -5.88 7.48
C THR A 51 9.81 -6.85 7.81
N GLU A 52 11.07 -6.43 7.64
CA GLU A 52 12.24 -7.24 8.02
C GLU A 52 12.31 -7.48 9.54
N ARG A 53 11.86 -6.50 10.34
CA ARG A 53 11.94 -6.57 11.81
C ARG A 53 10.80 -7.38 12.43
N PHE A 54 9.59 -7.28 11.88
CA PHE A 54 8.37 -7.82 12.50
C PHE A 54 7.64 -8.87 11.67
N ASN A 55 8.17 -9.24 10.51
CA ASN A 55 7.51 -10.04 9.47
C ASN A 55 6.33 -9.30 8.82
N PRO A 56 5.85 -9.75 7.64
CA PRO A 56 4.73 -9.12 6.95
C PRO A 56 3.45 -9.05 7.80
N ARG A 57 2.86 -7.85 7.87
CA ARG A 57 1.66 -7.52 8.66
C ARG A 57 0.75 -6.54 7.89
N PRO A 58 0.14 -6.98 6.78
CA PRO A 58 -0.39 -6.09 5.74
C PRO A 58 -1.51 -5.16 6.21
N THR A 59 -2.33 -5.65 7.13
CA THR A 59 -3.34 -4.86 7.83
C THR A 59 -2.72 -3.69 8.59
N ILE A 60 -1.74 -3.95 9.45
CA ILE A 60 -1.05 -2.95 10.26
C ILE A 60 -0.32 -1.93 9.37
N THR A 61 0.42 -2.41 8.37
CA THR A 61 1.13 -1.57 7.41
C THR A 61 0.18 -0.64 6.65
N SER A 62 -0.96 -1.13 6.16
CA SER A 62 -1.92 -0.29 5.45
C SER A 62 -2.47 0.85 6.32
N ARG A 63 -2.72 0.55 7.60
CA ARG A 63 -3.16 1.56 8.57
C ARG A 63 -2.06 2.59 8.81
N TYR A 64 -0.80 2.19 8.95
CA TYR A 64 0.29 3.14 9.11
C TYR A 64 0.37 4.12 7.95
N LEU A 65 0.36 3.62 6.71
CA LEU A 65 0.42 4.45 5.52
C LEU A 65 -0.79 5.38 5.41
N GLY A 66 -2.01 4.86 5.63
CA GLY A 66 -3.24 5.66 5.61
C GLY A 66 -3.22 6.79 6.65
N LEU A 67 -2.74 6.52 7.86
CA LEU A 67 -2.69 7.51 8.94
C LEU A 67 -1.56 8.54 8.78
N ILE A 68 -0.39 8.13 8.26
CA ILE A 68 0.69 9.07 7.93
C ILE A 68 0.22 10.08 6.88
N TRP A 69 -0.39 9.59 5.80
CA TRP A 69 -0.86 10.47 4.73
C TRP A 69 -2.11 11.26 5.10
N THR A 70 -2.90 10.79 6.06
CA THR A 70 -3.97 11.60 6.69
C THR A 70 -3.37 12.75 7.50
N ALA A 71 -2.32 12.51 8.30
CA ALA A 71 -1.66 13.57 9.07
C ALA A 71 -1.01 14.63 8.16
N VAL A 72 -0.36 14.18 7.09
CA VAL A 72 0.20 15.07 6.05
C VAL A 72 -0.89 15.90 5.37
N PHE A 73 -1.99 15.26 4.97
CA PHE A 73 -3.13 15.95 4.38
C PHE A 73 -3.75 16.98 5.33
N ASP A 74 -3.95 16.63 6.60
CA ASP A 74 -4.51 17.53 7.60
C ASP A 74 -3.66 18.78 7.80
N ALA A 75 -2.34 18.63 7.87
CA ALA A 75 -1.41 19.76 7.96
C ALA A 75 -1.45 20.63 6.70
N TRP A 76 -1.36 20.00 5.53
CA TRP A 76 -1.41 20.67 4.23
C TRP A 76 -2.73 21.42 4.02
N SER A 77 -3.86 20.86 4.46
CA SER A 77 -5.20 21.43 4.28
C SER A 77 -5.38 22.81 4.93
N ARG A 78 -4.53 23.17 5.89
CA ARG A 78 -4.56 24.50 6.53
C ARG A 78 -3.93 25.57 5.65
N PHE A 79 -3.18 25.17 4.64
CA PHE A 79 -2.53 26.03 3.65
C PHE A 79 -3.13 25.89 2.24
N ASP A 80 -4.24 25.18 2.10
CA ASP A 80 -5.01 25.09 0.86
C ASP A 80 -6.27 25.96 0.95
N GLU A 81 -6.70 26.50 -0.20
CA GLU A 81 -7.83 27.42 -0.32
C GLU A 81 -9.15 26.78 0.16
N LYS A 82 -9.36 25.50 -0.11
CA LYS A 82 -10.67 24.84 0.01
C LYS A 82 -10.67 23.67 0.97
N ALA A 83 -9.56 22.95 1.06
CA ALA A 83 -9.49 21.71 1.80
C ALA A 83 -9.86 21.89 3.29
N ILE A 84 -10.44 20.83 3.84
CA ILE A 84 -10.77 20.69 5.26
C ILE A 84 -10.06 19.43 5.79
N PRO A 85 -9.58 19.45 7.04
CA PRO A 85 -8.84 18.34 7.60
C PRO A 85 -9.82 17.25 8.05
N VAL A 86 -9.32 16.02 8.17
CA VAL A 86 -10.05 14.86 8.66
C VAL A 86 -10.18 14.89 10.19
N TYR A 87 -9.06 15.11 10.90
CA TYR A 87 -8.99 15.03 12.37
C TYR A 87 -8.50 16.32 13.02
N LEU A 88 -7.72 17.15 12.32
CA LEU A 88 -7.20 18.43 12.83
C LEU A 88 -8.33 19.46 13.04
N SER A 89 -8.97 19.39 14.19
CA SER A 89 -9.98 20.35 14.62
C SER A 89 -9.35 21.62 15.22
N GLU A 90 -10.14 22.69 15.31
CA GLU A 90 -9.78 23.95 16.01
C GLU A 90 -8.57 24.72 15.44
N VAL A 91 -8.04 24.33 14.28
CA VAL A 91 -7.02 25.08 13.54
C VAL A 91 -7.65 25.76 12.31
N SER A 92 -7.64 27.09 12.34
CA SER A 92 -8.15 27.91 11.23
C SER A 92 -7.26 27.80 10.00
N ARG A 93 -7.87 27.85 8.81
CA ARG A 93 -7.13 28.01 7.55
C ARG A 93 -6.24 29.26 7.62
N ARG A 94 -5.01 29.15 7.11
CA ARG A 94 -4.05 30.25 7.09
C ARG A 94 -4.43 31.31 6.05
N PRO A 95 -4.14 32.59 6.30
CA PRO A 95 -4.33 33.66 5.32
C PRO A 95 -3.65 33.34 3.98
N GLU A 96 -4.19 33.83 2.88
CA GLU A 96 -3.69 33.56 1.51
C GLU A 96 -2.18 33.88 1.37
N GLU A 97 -1.71 34.97 1.99
CA GLU A 97 -0.28 35.33 2.01
C GLU A 97 0.64 34.31 2.70
N GLU A 98 0.09 33.46 3.57
CA GLU A 98 0.82 32.41 4.27
C GLU A 98 0.69 31.04 3.60
N GLN A 99 -0.13 30.89 2.55
CA GLN A 99 -0.32 29.65 1.79
C GLN A 99 0.85 29.39 0.82
N THR A 100 2.07 29.65 1.27
CA THR A 100 3.29 29.50 0.49
C THR A 100 3.76 28.05 0.43
N LEU A 101 4.51 27.71 -0.62
CA LEU A 101 5.14 26.39 -0.74
C LEU A 101 6.04 26.06 0.45
N GLU A 102 6.80 27.04 0.94
CA GLU A 102 7.69 26.88 2.11
C GLU A 102 6.90 26.48 3.37
N ASN A 103 5.81 27.18 3.67
CA ASN A 103 4.98 26.86 4.83
C ASN A 103 4.32 25.48 4.70
N LYS A 104 3.83 25.14 3.50
CA LYS A 104 3.31 23.79 3.20
C LYS A 104 4.37 22.72 3.45
N GLN A 105 5.58 22.91 2.92
CA GLN A 105 6.71 21.98 3.06
C GLN A 105 7.11 21.76 4.52
N ILE A 106 7.17 22.83 5.32
CA ILE A 106 7.45 22.75 6.76
C ILE A 106 6.32 21.97 7.46
N ALA A 107 5.07 22.35 7.24
CA ALA A 107 3.92 21.75 7.92
C ALA A 107 3.79 20.25 7.64
N ILE A 108 3.90 19.83 6.38
CA ILE A 108 3.84 18.41 6.04
C ILE A 108 5.02 17.63 6.61
N SER A 109 6.20 18.25 6.74
CA SER A 109 7.39 17.58 7.24
C SER A 109 7.27 17.28 8.73
N TYR A 110 6.77 18.23 9.52
CA TYR A 110 6.47 17.97 10.92
C TYR A 110 5.34 16.94 11.08
N ALA A 111 4.29 16.98 10.25
CA ALA A 111 3.23 15.98 10.29
C ALA A 111 3.74 14.57 9.96
N ALA A 112 4.46 14.41 8.85
CA ALA A 112 5.07 13.15 8.45
C ALA A 112 6.05 12.65 9.51
N TYR A 113 6.97 13.49 9.98
CA TYR A 113 7.95 13.13 11.01
C TYR A 113 7.29 12.60 12.28
N ARG A 114 6.27 13.28 12.81
CA ARG A 114 5.57 12.87 14.04
C ARG A 114 4.77 11.59 13.85
N ALA A 115 4.01 11.47 12.76
CA ALA A 115 3.23 10.27 12.47
C ALA A 115 4.13 9.05 12.21
N MET A 116 5.18 9.21 11.41
CA MET A 116 6.15 8.14 11.14
C MET A 116 6.91 7.74 12.39
N SER A 117 7.31 8.69 13.25
CA SER A 117 7.96 8.39 14.53
C SER A 117 7.06 7.63 15.50
N GLU A 118 5.73 7.74 15.38
CA GLU A 118 4.77 6.97 16.17
C GLU A 118 4.64 5.55 15.62
N TYR A 119 4.33 5.41 14.33
CA TYR A 119 3.99 4.11 13.74
C TYR A 119 5.23 3.24 13.43
N TYR A 120 6.32 3.87 13.02
CA TYR A 120 7.63 3.26 12.79
C TYR A 120 8.64 3.68 13.86
N TYR A 121 8.26 3.55 15.14
CA TYR A 121 9.04 4.03 16.28
C TYR A 121 10.50 3.54 16.31
N SER A 122 10.77 2.36 15.74
CA SER A 122 12.11 1.77 15.68
C SER A 122 13.04 2.48 14.69
N ASP A 123 12.48 3.26 13.76
CA ASP A 123 13.20 3.93 12.68
C ASP A 123 13.18 5.46 12.85
N LYS A 124 12.83 5.96 14.04
CA LYS A 124 12.75 7.39 14.36
C LYS A 124 14.02 8.18 14.04
N GLU A 125 15.20 7.56 14.18
CA GLU A 125 16.48 8.20 13.87
C GLU A 125 16.59 8.55 12.37
N LEU A 126 16.16 7.64 11.49
CA LEU A 126 16.11 7.86 10.04
C LEU A 126 15.32 9.13 9.69
N PHE A 127 14.15 9.30 10.30
CA PHE A 127 13.30 10.48 10.04
C PHE A 127 13.85 11.75 10.69
N THR A 128 14.53 11.60 11.83
CA THR A 128 15.20 12.71 12.54
C THR A 128 16.34 13.27 11.70
N ASP A 129 17.10 12.41 11.03
CA ASP A 129 18.19 12.85 10.15
C ASP A 129 17.65 13.50 8.88
N PHE A 130 16.57 12.97 8.30
CA PHE A 130 15.90 13.63 7.18
C PHE A 130 15.39 15.04 7.54
N MET A 131 14.81 15.24 8.73
CA MET A 131 14.44 16.58 9.22
C MET A 131 15.64 17.55 9.26
N LYS A 132 16.80 17.08 9.75
CA LYS A 132 18.03 17.90 9.80
C LYS A 132 18.57 18.22 8.41
N GLU A 133 18.49 17.28 7.47
CA GLU A 133 18.87 17.50 6.06
C GLU A 133 18.02 18.60 5.40
N LEU A 134 16.74 18.68 5.77
CA LEU A 134 15.84 19.77 5.36
C LEU A 134 16.10 21.10 6.08
N GLY A 135 17.01 21.13 7.06
CA GLY A 135 17.29 22.31 7.89
C GLY A 135 16.23 22.58 8.96
N LEU A 136 15.34 21.62 9.25
CA LEU A 136 14.30 21.73 10.26
C LEU A 136 14.78 21.19 11.62
N ASP A 137 14.28 21.74 12.72
CA ASP A 137 14.57 21.24 14.07
C ASP A 137 13.60 20.11 14.45
N PRO A 138 14.03 18.84 14.48
CA PRO A 138 13.16 17.73 14.88
C PRO A 138 12.66 17.84 16.34
N TYR A 139 13.33 18.62 17.18
CA TYR A 139 12.95 18.84 18.57
C TYR A 139 11.97 20.01 18.78
N ASN A 140 11.59 20.72 17.71
CA ASN A 140 10.55 21.73 17.78
C ASN A 140 9.18 21.07 17.99
N ASN A 141 8.69 21.12 19.23
CA ASN A 141 7.39 20.60 19.65
C ASN A 141 6.36 21.70 19.87
N THR A 142 6.50 22.86 19.21
CA THR A 142 5.48 23.92 19.28
C THR A 142 4.13 23.36 18.86
N LEU A 143 3.07 23.80 19.55
CA LEU A 143 1.68 23.54 19.21
C LEU A 143 0.95 24.86 18.88
N ASP A 144 1.70 25.88 18.45
CA ASP A 144 1.13 27.14 18.00
C ASP A 144 0.41 26.93 16.66
N PRO A 145 -0.94 27.03 16.61
CA PRO A 145 -1.73 26.79 15.41
C PRO A 145 -1.54 27.87 14.33
N THR A 146 -0.68 28.87 14.58
CA THR A 146 -0.35 29.93 13.62
C THR A 146 1.00 29.75 12.93
N THR A 147 1.78 28.74 13.33
CA THR A 147 3.08 28.40 12.73
C THR A 147 2.98 27.12 11.91
N PRO A 148 3.71 26.97 10.78
CA PRO A 148 3.69 25.73 10.01
C PRO A 148 4.20 24.52 10.80
N GLU A 149 5.21 24.68 11.66
CA GLU A 149 5.70 23.63 12.55
C GLU A 149 4.61 23.18 13.54
N GLY A 150 3.92 24.15 14.14
CA GLY A 150 2.84 23.88 15.10
C GLY A 150 1.65 23.20 14.45
N ILE A 151 1.28 23.61 13.25
CA ILE A 151 0.22 22.96 12.46
C ILE A 151 0.60 21.52 12.12
N GLY A 152 1.84 21.27 11.68
CA GLY A 152 2.32 19.92 11.41
C GLY A 152 2.30 19.02 12.64
N ASN A 153 2.79 19.51 13.77
CA ASN A 153 2.76 18.80 15.05
C ASN A 153 1.32 18.51 15.52
N LEU A 154 0.42 19.50 15.42
CA LEU A 154 -0.99 19.36 15.79
C LEU A 154 -1.73 18.38 14.89
N ALA A 155 -1.45 18.38 13.57
CA ALA A 155 -2.07 17.45 12.63
C ALA A 155 -1.75 16.00 13.00
N ALA A 156 -0.47 15.67 13.16
CA ALA A 156 -0.06 14.32 13.55
C ALA A 156 -0.64 13.93 14.92
N LYS A 157 -0.61 14.85 15.90
CA LYS A 157 -1.21 14.62 17.21
C LYS A 157 -2.70 14.29 17.10
N ALA A 158 -3.46 15.09 16.33
CA ALA A 158 -4.90 14.89 16.15
C ALA A 158 -5.21 13.54 15.50
N VAL A 159 -4.43 13.12 14.49
CA VAL A 159 -4.58 11.78 13.90
C VAL A 159 -4.27 10.70 14.93
N ILE A 160 -3.13 10.76 15.62
CA ILE A 160 -2.73 9.73 16.58
C ILE A 160 -3.79 9.58 17.69
N GLU A 161 -4.26 10.70 18.26
CA GLU A 161 -5.28 10.70 19.31
C GLU A 161 -6.63 10.19 18.80
N ALA A 162 -7.08 10.62 17.63
CA ALA A 162 -8.35 10.16 17.05
C ALA A 162 -8.35 8.66 16.70
N ARG A 163 -7.16 8.07 16.56
CA ARG A 163 -6.96 6.67 16.18
C ARG A 163 -6.45 5.80 17.33
N HIS A 164 -6.33 6.35 18.54
CA HIS A 164 -6.08 5.59 19.75
C HIS A 164 -7.34 4.78 20.11
N GLY A 165 -7.21 3.46 20.26
CA GLY A 165 -8.34 2.60 20.62
C GLY A 165 -9.36 2.46 19.48
N ASP A 166 -8.89 2.53 18.24
CA ASP A 166 -9.74 2.44 17.06
C ASP A 166 -10.07 1.00 16.65
N GLY A 167 -9.81 0.01 17.51
CA GLY A 167 -9.96 -1.42 17.24
C GLY A 167 -8.71 -2.11 16.69
N ALA A 168 -7.65 -1.38 16.32
CA ALA A 168 -6.41 -1.99 15.81
C ALA A 168 -5.52 -2.60 16.90
N ASN A 169 -5.81 -2.32 18.18
CA ASN A 169 -5.04 -2.78 19.33
C ASN A 169 -3.53 -2.41 19.27
N GLN A 170 -3.16 -1.28 18.65
CA GLN A 170 -1.77 -0.84 18.51
C GLN A 170 -1.03 -0.76 19.86
N TYR A 171 -1.70 -0.28 20.90
CA TYR A 171 -1.10 -0.09 22.22
C TYR A 171 -1.29 -1.27 23.17
N GLY A 172 -1.98 -2.34 22.73
CA GLY A 172 -2.28 -3.47 23.59
C GLY A 172 -3.32 -3.14 24.66
N GLU A 173 -4.19 -2.16 24.46
CA GLU A 173 -5.13 -1.66 25.48
C GLU A 173 -6.57 -2.16 25.29
N GLU A 174 -6.87 -2.84 24.18
CA GLU A 174 -8.20 -3.44 23.97
C GLU A 174 -8.48 -4.52 25.02
N GLU A 175 -9.74 -4.65 25.47
CA GLU A 175 -10.11 -5.69 26.42
C GLU A 175 -9.83 -7.09 25.85
N GLY A 176 -9.03 -7.89 26.57
CA GLY A 176 -8.58 -9.21 26.10
C GLY A 176 -7.22 -9.22 25.40
N SER A 177 -6.59 -8.06 25.18
CA SER A 177 -5.26 -7.93 24.53
C SER A 177 -4.08 -8.48 25.33
N GLN A 178 -4.24 -8.66 26.65
CA GLN A 178 -3.16 -8.99 27.58
C GLN A 178 -2.01 -7.96 27.62
N ASN A 179 -2.28 -6.67 27.42
CA ASN A 179 -1.26 -5.60 27.36
C ASN A 179 -0.21 -5.84 26.25
N LYS A 180 -0.61 -6.53 25.17
CA LYS A 180 0.28 -6.83 24.04
C LYS A 180 -0.24 -6.14 22.78
N PRO A 181 0.58 -5.24 22.18
CA PRO A 181 0.30 -4.66 20.87
C PRO A 181 -0.10 -5.71 19.84
N TYR A 182 -1.18 -5.41 19.12
CA TYR A 182 -1.72 -6.24 18.03
C TYR A 182 -2.11 -7.67 18.42
N HIS A 183 -2.24 -7.97 19.71
CA HIS A 183 -2.70 -9.26 20.17
C HIS A 183 -4.15 -9.53 19.74
N ASN A 184 -4.48 -10.79 19.51
CA ASN A 184 -5.84 -11.26 19.23
C ASN A 184 -6.73 -11.10 20.46
N TYR A 185 -7.37 -9.94 20.60
CA TYR A 185 -8.21 -9.62 21.75
C TYR A 185 -9.64 -10.18 21.63
N ILE A 186 -10.04 -10.67 20.44
CA ILE A 186 -11.37 -11.26 20.22
C ILE A 186 -11.40 -12.78 20.48
N GLY A 187 -10.25 -13.38 20.82
CA GLY A 187 -10.16 -14.81 21.11
C GLY A 187 -10.48 -15.71 19.91
N TYR A 188 -10.28 -15.24 18.67
CA TYR A 188 -10.48 -16.08 17.49
C TYR A 188 -9.54 -17.30 17.52
N GLU A 189 -10.12 -18.48 17.34
CA GLU A 189 -9.40 -19.74 17.12
C GLU A 189 -9.94 -20.38 15.83
N PRO A 190 -9.07 -20.87 14.93
CA PRO A 190 -9.52 -21.54 13.71
C PRO A 190 -10.22 -22.86 14.07
N VAL A 191 -11.25 -23.22 13.29
CA VAL A 191 -11.94 -24.51 13.44
C VAL A 191 -10.99 -25.69 13.21
N ASN A 192 -10.05 -25.53 12.27
CA ASN A 192 -9.06 -26.53 11.94
C ASN A 192 -7.72 -26.24 12.64
N SER A 193 -7.03 -27.29 13.06
CA SER A 193 -5.64 -27.19 13.52
C SER A 193 -4.66 -27.36 12.35
N ALA A 194 -3.37 -27.13 12.58
CA ALA A 194 -2.36 -27.38 11.54
C ALA A 194 -2.29 -28.85 11.13
N ASP A 195 -2.59 -29.75 12.08
CA ASP A 195 -2.52 -31.20 11.92
C ASP A 195 -3.83 -31.82 11.40
N GLU A 196 -4.98 -31.25 11.78
CA GLU A 196 -6.30 -31.84 11.53
C GLU A 196 -7.24 -30.86 10.82
N ASN A 197 -7.77 -31.29 9.67
CA ASN A 197 -8.76 -30.56 8.89
C ASN A 197 -10.15 -31.17 9.09
N VAL A 198 -10.85 -30.74 10.15
CA VAL A 198 -12.17 -31.26 10.55
C VAL A 198 -13.32 -30.69 9.72
N ASP A 199 -13.19 -29.45 9.24
CA ASP A 199 -14.13 -28.80 8.32
C ASP A 199 -13.38 -28.24 7.10
N PRO A 200 -13.45 -28.92 5.94
CA PRO A 200 -12.67 -28.56 4.77
C PRO A 200 -13.15 -27.27 4.08
N ASN A 201 -14.27 -26.67 4.48
CA ASN A 201 -14.66 -25.34 4.01
C ASN A 201 -14.03 -24.21 4.86
N ARG A 202 -13.45 -24.54 6.02
CA ARG A 202 -12.90 -23.57 6.96
C ARG A 202 -11.40 -23.40 6.80
N TRP A 203 -10.89 -22.23 7.16
CA TRP A 203 -9.46 -21.95 7.10
C TRP A 203 -8.68 -22.93 7.99
N GLN A 204 -7.48 -23.27 7.54
CA GLN A 204 -6.57 -24.16 8.24
C GLN A 204 -5.16 -23.54 8.26
N PRO A 205 -4.53 -23.35 9.44
CA PRO A 205 -3.14 -22.93 9.52
C PRO A 205 -2.22 -24.02 8.93
N LYS A 206 -1.03 -23.63 8.45
CA LYS A 206 -0.08 -24.55 7.82
C LYS A 206 1.33 -24.35 8.36
N TYR A 207 2.10 -25.43 8.41
CA TYR A 207 3.51 -25.39 8.81
C TYR A 207 4.38 -24.70 7.77
N PHE A 208 5.15 -23.70 8.20
CA PHE A 208 6.19 -23.04 7.42
C PHE A 208 7.55 -23.47 7.96
N SER A 209 8.57 -23.46 7.12
CA SER A 209 9.96 -23.61 7.56
C SER A 209 10.40 -22.38 8.35
N ASP A 210 11.15 -22.59 9.43
CA ASP A 210 11.81 -21.50 10.17
C ASP A 210 13.16 -21.08 9.55
N GLY A 211 13.56 -21.70 8.43
CA GLY A 211 14.84 -21.48 7.76
C GLY A 211 16.06 -22.04 8.52
N LYS A 212 15.85 -22.72 9.65
CA LYS A 212 16.88 -23.26 10.55
C LYS A 212 16.71 -24.77 10.79
N GLY A 213 15.85 -25.42 10.01
CA GLY A 213 15.57 -26.86 10.06
C GLY A 213 14.37 -27.24 10.92
N GLY A 214 13.65 -26.27 11.49
CA GLY A 214 12.39 -26.44 12.20
C GLY A 214 11.17 -25.97 11.41
N TYR A 215 9.99 -26.19 11.99
CA TYR A 215 8.71 -25.77 11.42
C TYR A 215 7.83 -25.13 12.48
N PHE A 216 6.99 -24.18 12.07
CA PHE A 216 6.00 -23.55 12.92
C PHE A 216 4.71 -23.28 12.15
N ALA A 217 3.57 -23.26 12.85
CA ALA A 217 2.28 -22.88 12.26
C ALA A 217 1.91 -21.47 12.75
N PRO A 218 1.97 -20.43 11.89
CA PRO A 218 1.54 -19.09 12.29
C PRO A 218 0.03 -19.05 12.57
N GLY A 219 -0.36 -18.29 13.59
CA GLY A 219 -1.76 -17.96 13.87
C GLY A 219 -2.34 -16.98 12.85
N CYS A 220 -3.67 -16.81 12.87
CA CYS A 220 -4.34 -15.84 12.00
C CYS A 220 -3.85 -14.42 12.29
N LEU A 221 -3.37 -13.71 11.26
CA LEU A 221 -2.95 -12.32 11.41
C LEU A 221 -4.16 -11.41 11.62
N THR A 222 -4.14 -10.68 12.73
CA THR A 222 -5.10 -9.64 13.10
C THR A 222 -6.56 -10.03 12.80
N PRO A 223 -7.11 -11.09 13.43
CA PRO A 223 -8.45 -11.62 13.11
C PRO A 223 -9.60 -10.68 13.52
N TYR A 224 -9.28 -9.53 14.11
CA TYR A 224 -10.21 -8.50 14.57
C TYR A 224 -10.17 -7.25 13.68
N TRP A 225 -9.50 -7.29 12.53
CA TRP A 225 -9.28 -6.08 11.73
C TRP A 225 -10.57 -5.47 11.17
N ASP A 226 -11.66 -6.24 11.12
CA ASP A 226 -13.01 -5.77 10.83
C ASP A 226 -13.57 -4.81 11.90
N LYS A 227 -12.96 -4.78 13.09
CA LYS A 227 -13.30 -3.84 14.17
C LYS A 227 -12.57 -2.52 14.07
N VAL A 228 -11.57 -2.41 13.19
CA VAL A 228 -10.86 -1.14 13.00
C VAL A 228 -11.82 -0.12 12.40
N LYS A 229 -11.95 1.05 13.05
CA LYS A 229 -12.81 2.12 12.56
C LYS A 229 -12.37 2.59 11.16
N PRO A 230 -13.20 2.55 10.12
CA PRO A 230 -12.79 3.07 8.82
C PRO A 230 -12.57 4.59 8.82
N ILE A 231 -11.94 5.12 7.78
CA ILE A 231 -11.82 6.58 7.56
C ILE A 231 -12.94 7.08 6.64
N GLY A 232 -13.07 6.49 5.45
CA GLY A 232 -14.06 6.89 4.44
C GLY A 232 -15.28 5.97 4.36
N LEU A 233 -15.16 4.70 4.75
CA LEU A 233 -16.31 3.79 4.86
C LEU A 233 -17.14 4.06 6.13
N LYS A 234 -18.40 3.61 6.11
CA LYS A 234 -19.32 3.70 7.26
C LYS A 234 -19.16 2.53 8.23
N SER A 235 -18.87 1.35 7.70
CA SER A 235 -18.62 0.13 8.45
C SER A 235 -17.74 -0.81 7.62
N ALA A 236 -17.06 -1.75 8.28
CA ALA A 236 -16.22 -2.73 7.60
C ALA A 236 -17.02 -3.61 6.63
N ASP A 237 -18.28 -3.89 6.94
CA ASP A 237 -19.15 -4.76 6.16
C ASP A 237 -20.01 -4.06 5.11
N GLN A 238 -19.80 -2.75 4.90
CA GLN A 238 -20.59 -1.92 3.99
C GLN A 238 -20.74 -2.53 2.59
N PHE A 239 -19.70 -3.24 2.13
CA PHE A 239 -19.65 -3.86 0.81
C PHE A 239 -19.36 -5.37 0.86
N ARG A 240 -19.58 -6.03 2.01
CA ARG A 240 -19.29 -7.47 2.17
C ARG A 240 -19.91 -8.27 1.01
N PRO A 241 -19.11 -8.98 0.18
CA PRO A 241 -19.63 -9.78 -0.91
C PRO A 241 -20.48 -10.95 -0.41
N GLY A 242 -21.26 -11.54 -1.32
CA GLY A 242 -21.97 -12.81 -1.06
C GLY A 242 -21.02 -13.96 -0.72
N PRO A 243 -21.54 -15.11 -0.28
CA PRO A 243 -20.72 -16.23 0.20
C PRO A 243 -19.82 -16.82 -0.91
N PRO A 244 -18.65 -17.38 -0.55
CA PRO A 244 -17.81 -18.12 -1.49
C PRO A 244 -18.49 -19.42 -1.93
N PRO A 245 -18.07 -20.01 -3.07
CA PRO A 245 -18.55 -21.32 -3.49
C PRO A 245 -18.10 -22.39 -2.48
N MET A 246 -18.98 -23.33 -2.13
CA MET A 246 -18.73 -24.33 -1.10
C MET A 246 -18.37 -25.70 -1.69
N ILE A 247 -17.78 -26.58 -0.88
CA ILE A 247 -17.51 -27.98 -1.26
C ILE A 247 -18.77 -28.69 -1.73
N GLY A 248 -18.67 -29.37 -2.88
CA GLY A 248 -19.78 -30.02 -3.56
C GLY A 248 -20.50 -29.13 -4.59
N SER A 249 -20.14 -27.84 -4.69
CA SER A 249 -20.60 -26.99 -5.78
C SER A 249 -19.77 -27.19 -7.04
N LYS A 250 -20.42 -27.15 -8.20
CA LYS A 250 -19.75 -27.22 -9.50
C LYS A 250 -18.75 -26.07 -9.70
N GLN A 251 -19.10 -24.87 -9.25
CA GLN A 251 -18.21 -23.71 -9.33
C GLN A 251 -16.89 -23.96 -8.60
N LEU A 252 -16.92 -24.49 -7.37
CA LEU A 252 -15.69 -24.72 -6.63
C LEU A 252 -14.82 -25.81 -7.29
N GLU A 253 -15.43 -26.87 -7.81
CA GLU A 253 -14.71 -27.93 -8.53
C GLU A 253 -13.95 -27.35 -9.74
N GLU A 254 -14.62 -26.50 -10.53
CA GLU A 254 -14.02 -25.83 -11.70
C GLU A 254 -12.88 -24.87 -11.29
N GLU A 255 -13.07 -24.06 -10.25
CA GLU A 255 -12.06 -23.10 -9.80
C GLU A 255 -10.85 -23.75 -9.12
N VAL A 256 -11.02 -24.89 -8.43
CA VAL A 256 -9.88 -25.66 -7.89
C VAL A 256 -9.10 -26.32 -9.03
N ALA A 257 -9.78 -26.84 -10.05
CA ALA A 257 -9.12 -27.36 -11.25
C ALA A 257 -8.34 -26.26 -11.99
N GLU A 258 -8.90 -25.04 -12.07
CA GLU A 258 -8.23 -23.87 -12.66
C GLU A 258 -6.92 -23.53 -11.92
N VAL A 259 -6.91 -23.53 -10.58
CA VAL A 259 -5.69 -23.29 -9.80
C VAL A 259 -4.57 -24.27 -10.16
N ILE A 260 -4.88 -25.56 -10.24
CA ILE A 260 -3.90 -26.59 -10.62
C ILE A 260 -3.43 -26.37 -12.06
N ALA A 261 -4.37 -26.15 -12.98
CA ALA A 261 -4.07 -25.97 -14.40
C ALA A 261 -3.21 -24.74 -14.67
N LEU A 262 -3.50 -23.61 -14.03
CA LEU A 262 -2.70 -22.39 -14.13
C LEU A 262 -1.29 -22.60 -13.57
N GLN A 263 -1.17 -23.21 -12.38
CA GLN A 263 0.14 -23.48 -11.79
C GLN A 263 0.98 -24.41 -12.68
N ALA A 264 0.40 -25.49 -13.18
CA ALA A 264 1.09 -26.49 -14.00
C ALA A 264 1.61 -25.96 -15.35
N ASN A 265 1.13 -24.76 -15.75
CA ASN A 265 1.46 -24.09 -17.00
C ASN A 265 2.05 -22.68 -16.79
N LEU A 266 2.58 -22.38 -15.59
CA LEU A 266 3.28 -21.11 -15.33
C LEU A 266 4.41 -20.90 -16.35
N SER A 267 4.29 -19.84 -17.14
CA SER A 267 5.40 -19.33 -17.95
C SER A 267 6.37 -18.52 -17.08
N ASP A 268 7.55 -18.20 -17.61
CA ASP A 268 8.50 -17.31 -16.92
C ASP A 268 7.90 -15.92 -16.66
N HIS A 269 7.06 -15.43 -17.59
CA HIS A 269 6.30 -14.20 -17.38
C HIS A 269 5.32 -14.33 -16.20
N ASP A 270 4.63 -15.47 -16.07
CA ASP A 270 3.68 -15.69 -14.96
C ASP A 270 4.41 -15.82 -13.63
N LYS A 271 5.53 -16.56 -13.58
CA LYS A 271 6.38 -16.67 -12.39
C LYS A 271 6.84 -15.30 -11.92
N ALA A 272 7.38 -14.50 -12.83
CA ALA A 272 7.81 -13.14 -12.54
C ALA A 272 6.65 -12.26 -12.03
N LEU A 273 5.46 -12.35 -12.62
CA LEU A 273 4.30 -11.61 -12.15
C LEU A 273 3.86 -12.04 -10.73
N VAL A 274 3.84 -13.36 -10.46
CA VAL A 274 3.53 -13.90 -9.13
C VAL A 274 4.53 -13.40 -8.09
N GLU A 275 5.82 -13.43 -8.41
CA GLU A 275 6.90 -12.96 -7.53
C GLU A 275 6.83 -11.45 -7.30
N PHE A 276 6.66 -10.67 -8.37
CA PHE A 276 6.57 -9.22 -8.31
C PHE A 276 5.40 -8.76 -7.43
N MET A 277 4.22 -9.37 -7.58
CA MET A 277 3.02 -8.99 -6.82
C MET A 277 2.99 -9.53 -5.38
N ARG A 278 3.76 -10.59 -5.09
CA ARG A 278 3.96 -11.08 -3.72
C ARG A 278 4.93 -10.20 -2.93
N ASP A 279 5.79 -9.46 -3.62
CA ASP A 279 7.05 -8.91 -3.11
C ASP A 279 8.04 -10.02 -2.65
N GLY A 280 9.22 -9.58 -2.23
CA GLY A 280 10.29 -10.39 -1.65
C GLY A 280 10.89 -9.74 -0.40
N PRO A 281 12.18 -9.96 -0.12
CA PRO A 281 12.90 -9.21 0.91
C PRO A 281 12.70 -7.70 0.75
N GLN A 282 12.67 -6.96 1.87
CA GLN A 282 12.33 -5.54 1.89
C GLN A 282 10.95 -5.24 1.27
N SER A 283 9.99 -6.15 1.44
CA SER A 283 8.60 -5.96 1.00
C SER A 283 8.01 -4.72 1.65
N VAL A 284 7.36 -3.90 0.82
CA VAL A 284 6.54 -2.77 1.28
C VAL A 284 5.08 -3.17 1.46
N GLN A 285 4.79 -4.46 1.24
CA GLN A 285 3.48 -5.08 1.29
C GLN A 285 2.51 -4.39 0.34
N GLN A 286 1.25 -4.83 0.28
CA GLN A 286 0.37 -4.46 -0.83
C GLN A 286 0.00 -2.99 -0.81
N ALA A 287 -0.24 -2.39 0.37
CA ALA A 287 -0.52 -0.95 0.46
C ALA A 287 0.71 -0.11 0.04
N GLY A 288 1.91 -0.49 0.47
CA GLY A 288 3.14 0.18 0.06
C GLY A 288 3.49 -0.04 -1.42
N HIS A 289 3.17 -1.20 -1.99
CA HIS A 289 3.36 -1.45 -3.43
C HIS A 289 2.47 -0.49 -4.24
N TRP A 290 1.23 -0.26 -3.81
CA TRP A 290 0.37 0.75 -4.45
C TRP A 290 0.80 2.20 -4.17
N LEU A 291 1.50 2.47 -3.07
CA LEU A 291 2.18 3.75 -2.87
C LEU A 291 3.38 3.91 -3.82
N LYS A 292 4.13 2.85 -4.13
CA LYS A 292 5.17 2.86 -5.18
C LYS A 292 4.57 3.21 -6.54
N PHE A 293 3.46 2.58 -6.92
CA PHE A 293 2.77 2.93 -8.16
C PHE A 293 2.24 4.36 -8.18
N ALA A 294 1.73 4.89 -7.06
CA ALA A 294 1.38 6.30 -6.96
C ALA A 294 2.61 7.21 -7.17
N GLN A 295 3.78 6.84 -6.62
CA GLN A 295 5.03 7.57 -6.86
C GLN A 295 5.49 7.47 -8.32
N ASP A 296 5.27 6.34 -8.98
CA ASP A 296 5.53 6.20 -10.41
C ASP A 296 4.68 7.17 -11.24
N VAL A 297 3.39 7.34 -10.87
CA VAL A 297 2.52 8.38 -11.47
C VAL A 297 3.09 9.78 -11.23
N SER A 298 3.48 10.11 -9.99
CA SER A 298 4.10 11.40 -9.66
C SER A 298 5.34 11.70 -10.50
N ARG A 299 6.23 10.70 -10.65
CA ARG A 299 7.44 10.82 -11.48
C ARG A 299 7.10 11.02 -12.95
N ARG A 300 6.15 10.24 -13.49
CA ARG A 300 5.71 10.31 -14.89
C ARG A 300 5.13 11.69 -15.22
N ASP A 301 4.24 12.17 -14.36
CA ASP A 301 3.42 13.36 -14.61
C ASP A 301 4.02 14.65 -14.04
N LYS A 302 5.13 14.53 -13.31
CA LYS A 302 5.85 15.65 -12.65
C LYS A 302 4.95 16.41 -11.68
N HIS A 303 4.32 15.69 -10.76
CA HIS A 303 3.45 16.30 -9.77
C HIS A 303 4.17 17.31 -8.88
N THR A 304 3.46 18.40 -8.57
CA THR A 304 3.76 19.37 -7.52
C THR A 304 3.58 18.77 -6.13
N LEU A 305 3.89 19.54 -5.08
CA LEU A 305 3.65 19.11 -3.71
C LEU A 305 2.16 18.85 -3.44
N ASP A 306 1.30 19.76 -3.89
CA ASP A 306 -0.14 19.72 -3.62
C ASP A 306 -0.79 18.49 -4.28
N GLU A 307 -0.39 18.18 -5.51
CA GLU A 307 -0.87 17.01 -6.25
C GLU A 307 -0.50 15.70 -5.55
N ASP A 308 0.74 15.58 -5.08
CA ASP A 308 1.19 14.37 -4.39
C ASP A 308 0.55 14.19 -3.02
N VAL A 309 0.41 15.25 -2.21
CA VAL A 309 -0.32 15.15 -0.93
C VAL A 309 -1.75 14.66 -1.17
N LYS A 310 -2.43 15.22 -2.17
CA LYS A 310 -3.79 14.84 -2.56
C LYS A 310 -3.89 13.40 -3.04
N MET A 311 -3.01 12.97 -3.93
CA MET A 311 -3.00 11.63 -4.50
C MET A 311 -2.66 10.57 -3.46
N TYR A 312 -1.59 10.77 -2.68
CA TYR A 312 -1.17 9.80 -1.67
C TYR A 312 -2.18 9.68 -0.54
N PHE A 313 -2.80 10.79 -0.11
CA PHE A 313 -3.90 10.77 0.84
C PHE A 313 -5.04 9.86 0.39
N LEU A 314 -5.58 10.10 -0.82
CA LEU A 314 -6.66 9.26 -1.36
C LEU A 314 -6.22 7.79 -1.46
N ASN A 315 -5.08 7.54 -2.10
CA ASN A 315 -4.65 6.18 -2.41
C ASN A 315 -4.42 5.35 -1.13
N GLN A 316 -3.85 5.94 -0.09
CA GLN A 316 -3.51 5.23 1.15
C GLN A 316 -4.70 5.14 2.13
N VAL A 317 -5.62 6.10 2.14
CA VAL A 317 -6.90 5.95 2.85
C VAL A 317 -7.74 4.83 2.21
N VAL A 318 -7.81 4.78 0.88
CA VAL A 318 -8.49 3.71 0.15
C VAL A 318 -7.85 2.35 0.46
N ALA A 319 -6.52 2.26 0.51
CA ALA A 319 -5.82 1.02 0.85
C ALA A 319 -6.17 0.53 2.27
N MET A 320 -6.16 1.43 3.25
CA MET A 320 -6.52 1.12 4.64
C MET A 320 -7.96 0.60 4.75
N ASP A 321 -8.93 1.32 4.19
CA ASP A 321 -10.34 0.93 4.26
C ASP A 321 -10.63 -0.37 3.48
N ALA A 322 -9.91 -0.62 2.38
CA ALA A 322 -9.99 -1.88 1.64
C ALA A 322 -9.46 -3.08 2.44
N PHE A 323 -8.43 -2.89 3.27
CA PHE A 323 -7.99 -3.92 4.22
C PHE A 323 -9.04 -4.20 5.28
N ILE A 324 -9.68 -3.17 5.82
CA ILE A 324 -10.77 -3.32 6.81
C ILE A 324 -11.93 -4.12 6.20
N ALA A 325 -12.38 -3.76 4.99
CA ALA A 325 -13.48 -4.44 4.32
C ALA A 325 -13.16 -5.88 3.89
N SER A 326 -11.93 -6.14 3.44
CA SER A 326 -11.53 -7.50 3.10
C SER A 326 -11.36 -8.40 4.33
N TRP A 327 -10.88 -7.87 5.46
CA TRP A 327 -10.81 -8.64 6.71
C TRP A 327 -12.19 -8.93 7.27
N ASP A 328 -13.16 -8.03 7.13
CA ASP A 328 -14.56 -8.33 7.43
C ASP A 328 -15.04 -9.59 6.69
N SER A 329 -14.84 -9.64 5.38
CA SER A 329 -15.23 -10.82 4.59
C SER A 329 -14.47 -12.08 5.02
N LYS A 330 -13.16 -11.96 5.24
CA LYS A 330 -12.29 -13.09 5.66
C LYS A 330 -12.75 -13.70 6.97
N MET A 331 -13.06 -12.86 7.95
CA MET A 331 -13.40 -13.33 9.29
C MET A 331 -14.86 -13.73 9.39
N PHE A 332 -15.74 -13.14 8.57
CA PHE A 332 -17.14 -13.55 8.48
C PHE A 332 -17.30 -14.95 7.88
N TYR A 333 -16.57 -15.26 6.80
CA TYR A 333 -16.69 -16.55 6.11
C TYR A 333 -15.68 -17.59 6.59
N ASP A 334 -14.55 -17.19 7.17
CA ASP A 334 -13.47 -18.05 7.66
C ASP A 334 -13.09 -19.16 6.66
N TYR A 335 -13.01 -18.78 5.39
CA TYR A 335 -13.02 -19.71 4.26
C TYR A 335 -11.65 -20.36 3.96
N ALA A 336 -11.70 -21.63 3.53
CA ALA A 336 -10.55 -22.45 3.19
C ALA A 336 -9.69 -21.86 2.05
N ARG A 337 -8.37 -22.13 2.12
CA ARG A 337 -7.38 -21.79 1.08
C ARG A 337 -7.31 -22.88 0.01
N PRO A 338 -6.82 -22.57 -1.22
CA PRO A 338 -6.62 -23.58 -2.26
C PRO A 338 -5.79 -24.78 -1.80
N TYR A 339 -4.82 -24.59 -0.89
CA TYR A 339 -4.06 -25.70 -0.30
C TYR A 339 -4.97 -26.80 0.28
N ALA A 340 -5.90 -26.42 1.16
CA ALA A 340 -6.80 -27.39 1.78
C ALA A 340 -7.80 -27.96 0.77
N LEU A 341 -8.25 -27.12 -0.18
CA LEU A 341 -9.22 -27.49 -1.21
C LEU A 341 -8.64 -28.49 -2.21
N VAL A 342 -7.44 -28.24 -2.76
CA VAL A 342 -6.76 -29.17 -3.67
C VAL A 342 -6.52 -30.51 -2.98
N HIS A 343 -6.05 -30.50 -1.73
CA HIS A 343 -5.86 -31.73 -0.96
C HIS A 343 -7.16 -32.48 -0.75
N LYS A 344 -8.30 -31.77 -0.62
CA LYS A 344 -9.62 -32.38 -0.47
C LYS A 344 -10.15 -33.00 -1.77
N TYR A 345 -9.98 -32.34 -2.92
CA TYR A 345 -10.52 -32.79 -4.20
C TYR A 345 -9.62 -33.80 -4.92
N TYR A 346 -8.29 -33.71 -4.74
CA TYR A 346 -7.31 -34.46 -5.53
C TYR A 346 -6.41 -35.38 -4.69
N GLU A 347 -6.77 -35.69 -3.43
CA GLU A 347 -5.92 -36.44 -2.47
C GLU A 347 -5.25 -37.69 -3.07
N ASN A 348 -6.03 -38.47 -3.83
CA ASN A 348 -5.63 -39.77 -4.39
C ASN A 348 -5.39 -39.72 -5.90
N GLU A 349 -5.33 -38.53 -6.49
CA GLU A 349 -5.08 -38.33 -7.91
C GLU A 349 -3.63 -37.96 -8.16
N ILE A 350 -3.10 -38.38 -9.31
CA ILE A 350 -1.81 -37.89 -9.80
C ILE A 350 -2.08 -36.65 -10.64
N ILE A 351 -1.45 -35.54 -10.27
CA ILE A 351 -1.56 -34.26 -10.97
C ILE A 351 -0.17 -33.74 -11.32
N LYS A 352 -0.07 -33.00 -12.43
CA LYS A 352 1.11 -32.21 -12.76
C LYS A 352 1.08 -30.91 -11.93
N ALA A 353 2.12 -30.66 -11.14
CA ALA A 353 2.23 -29.45 -10.32
C ALA A 353 3.69 -29.10 -10.01
N TRP A 354 3.91 -27.94 -9.39
CA TRP A 354 5.23 -27.53 -8.93
C TRP A 354 5.63 -28.33 -7.68
N GLY A 355 6.75 -29.06 -7.75
CA GLY A 355 7.22 -29.94 -6.67
C GLY A 355 7.83 -29.20 -5.47
N GLY A 356 8.03 -27.89 -5.58
CA GLY A 356 8.78 -27.07 -4.62
C GLY A 356 10.13 -26.60 -5.17
N GLU A 357 10.83 -25.83 -4.35
CA GLU A 357 12.15 -25.25 -4.67
C GLU A 357 13.12 -26.34 -5.16
N GLY A 358 13.79 -26.09 -6.29
CA GLY A 358 14.77 -27.01 -6.89
C GLY A 358 14.21 -28.29 -7.52
N LYS A 359 12.88 -28.48 -7.54
CA LYS A 359 12.24 -29.69 -8.09
C LYS A 359 11.53 -29.47 -9.43
N GLY A 360 11.12 -28.23 -9.71
CA GLY A 360 10.41 -27.89 -10.94
C GLY A 360 9.02 -28.54 -11.05
N MET A 361 8.49 -28.62 -12.27
CA MET A 361 7.19 -29.26 -12.54
C MET A 361 7.32 -30.78 -12.59
N MET A 362 6.45 -31.50 -11.87
CA MET A 362 6.46 -32.95 -11.80
C MET A 362 5.06 -33.53 -11.60
N GLU A 363 4.91 -34.83 -11.86
CA GLU A 363 3.72 -35.60 -11.48
C GLU A 363 3.80 -35.93 -9.98
N ILE A 364 2.83 -35.48 -9.21
CA ILE A 364 2.74 -35.69 -7.75
C ILE A 364 1.34 -36.17 -7.36
N GLU A 365 1.24 -36.82 -6.21
CA GLU A 365 -0.07 -37.04 -5.60
C GLU A 365 -0.68 -35.68 -5.19
N GLY A 366 -1.98 -35.45 -5.42
CA GLY A 366 -2.61 -34.16 -5.13
C GLY A 366 -2.51 -33.73 -3.66
N LYS A 367 -2.38 -34.69 -2.72
CA LYS A 367 -2.07 -34.42 -1.30
C LYS A 367 -0.68 -33.80 -1.06
N GLN A 368 0.20 -33.84 -2.05
CA GLN A 368 1.53 -33.21 -2.01
C GLN A 368 1.53 -31.82 -2.67
N TRP A 369 0.41 -31.41 -3.28
CA TRP A 369 0.30 -30.13 -3.94
C TRP A 369 0.60 -28.98 -2.98
N ARG A 370 1.25 -27.95 -3.50
CA ARG A 370 1.60 -26.73 -2.77
C ARG A 370 1.52 -25.51 -3.69
N PRO A 371 1.28 -24.30 -3.16
CA PRO A 371 1.39 -23.06 -3.92
C PRO A 371 2.81 -22.82 -4.41
N TYR A 372 2.95 -22.02 -5.47
CA TYR A 372 4.24 -21.53 -5.95
C TYR A 372 4.78 -20.46 -5.00
N SER A 373 5.42 -20.90 -3.93
CA SER A 373 5.83 -20.06 -2.81
C SER A 373 7.02 -20.66 -2.05
N PRO A 374 7.91 -19.83 -1.48
CA PRO A 374 9.01 -20.31 -0.66
C PRO A 374 8.57 -21.13 0.55
N GLU A 375 9.41 -22.04 1.04
CA GLU A 375 9.06 -22.87 2.20
C GLU A 375 8.88 -22.06 3.50
N THR A 376 9.59 -20.94 3.62
CA THR A 376 9.52 -20.01 4.75
C THR A 376 8.25 -19.17 4.74
N PHE A 377 7.52 -19.15 3.62
CA PHE A 377 6.25 -18.46 3.46
C PHE A 377 5.34 -19.30 2.55
N LEU A 378 4.78 -20.39 3.08
CA LEU A 378 3.99 -21.30 2.25
C LEU A 378 2.71 -20.65 1.72
N CYS A 379 1.95 -19.99 2.58
CA CYS A 379 0.76 -19.23 2.19
C CYS A 379 0.46 -18.13 3.23
N PRO A 380 -0.29 -17.08 2.90
CA PRO A 380 -0.58 -16.04 3.88
C PRO A 380 -1.46 -16.58 5.04
N PRO A 381 -1.10 -16.36 6.32
CA PRO A 381 -1.76 -16.98 7.47
C PRO A 381 -3.03 -16.24 7.90
N PHE A 382 -4.06 -16.35 7.07
CA PHE A 382 -5.42 -15.85 7.30
C PHE A 382 -6.40 -16.48 6.28
N PRO A 383 -7.72 -16.44 6.54
CA PRO A 383 -8.74 -17.01 5.65
C PRO A 383 -8.69 -16.50 4.21
N SER A 384 -9.22 -17.28 3.27
CA SER A 384 -9.06 -17.02 1.84
C SER A 384 -9.97 -15.91 1.32
N TYR A 385 -11.28 -15.98 1.57
CA TYR A 385 -12.27 -15.17 0.86
C TYR A 385 -12.61 -13.85 1.59
N VAL A 386 -12.50 -12.68 0.96
CA VAL A 386 -11.98 -12.42 -0.40
C VAL A 386 -10.45 -12.26 -0.41
N SER A 387 -9.84 -12.27 -1.59
CA SER A 387 -8.42 -12.01 -1.73
C SER A 387 -8.08 -10.56 -1.33
N GLY A 388 -7.24 -10.40 -0.29
CA GLY A 388 -6.78 -9.08 0.16
C GLY A 388 -5.99 -8.35 -0.93
N HIS A 389 -5.06 -9.04 -1.60
CA HIS A 389 -4.29 -8.44 -2.71
C HIS A 389 -5.22 -7.92 -3.82
N SER A 390 -6.22 -8.70 -4.20
CA SER A 390 -7.20 -8.32 -5.22
C SER A 390 -8.03 -7.12 -4.78
N THR A 391 -8.44 -7.09 -3.51
CA THR A 391 -9.21 -5.99 -2.93
C THR A 391 -8.42 -4.69 -2.93
N ILE A 392 -7.20 -4.69 -2.40
CA ILE A 392 -6.37 -3.49 -2.35
C ILE A 392 -5.99 -3.03 -3.76
N SER A 393 -5.69 -3.95 -4.65
CA SER A 393 -5.35 -3.61 -6.03
C SER A 393 -6.52 -3.01 -6.80
N GLY A 394 -7.71 -3.59 -6.67
CA GLY A 394 -8.92 -3.03 -7.24
C GLY A 394 -9.25 -1.64 -6.67
N ALA A 395 -9.01 -1.44 -5.38
CA ALA A 395 -9.28 -0.18 -4.70
C ALA A 395 -8.30 0.92 -5.11
N CYS A 396 -6.99 0.69 -4.98
CA CYS A 396 -5.95 1.67 -5.29
C CYS A 396 -5.90 2.01 -6.79
N ALA A 397 -6.13 1.04 -7.69
CA ALA A 397 -6.23 1.31 -9.12
C ALA A 397 -7.43 2.21 -9.46
N GLU A 398 -8.62 1.90 -8.90
CA GLU A 398 -9.81 2.72 -9.13
C GLU A 398 -9.62 4.12 -8.53
N ALA A 399 -8.95 4.25 -7.38
CA ALA A 399 -8.60 5.54 -6.78
C ALA A 399 -7.69 6.38 -7.69
N LEU A 400 -6.62 5.79 -8.23
CA LEU A 400 -5.72 6.50 -9.17
C LEU A 400 -6.45 6.88 -10.46
N LYS A 401 -7.32 6.01 -10.96
CA LYS A 401 -8.14 6.28 -12.14
C LYS A 401 -9.13 7.43 -11.90
N LEU A 402 -9.80 7.45 -10.76
CA LEU A 402 -10.72 8.52 -10.38
C LEU A 402 -9.97 9.86 -10.23
N TRP A 403 -8.79 9.83 -9.60
CA TRP A 403 -8.00 11.02 -9.31
C TRP A 403 -7.34 11.62 -10.57
N THR A 404 -6.71 10.79 -11.41
CA THR A 404 -6.08 11.25 -12.67
C THR A 404 -7.10 11.55 -13.77
N GLY A 405 -8.33 11.05 -13.65
CA GLY A 405 -9.35 11.11 -14.70
C GLY A 405 -9.04 10.22 -15.92
N SER A 406 -8.03 9.34 -15.83
CA SER A 406 -7.57 8.44 -16.88
C SER A 406 -7.27 7.05 -16.32
N ASP A 407 -7.42 5.99 -17.12
CA ASP A 407 -6.99 4.64 -16.72
C ASP A 407 -5.50 4.39 -17.05
N GLU A 408 -4.81 5.33 -17.72
CA GLU A 408 -3.44 5.14 -18.21
C GLU A 408 -2.40 5.06 -17.08
N PHE A 409 -1.56 4.03 -17.11
CA PHE A 409 -0.41 3.88 -16.21
C PHE A 409 0.92 3.86 -16.96
N GLY A 410 1.14 2.86 -17.82
CA GLY A 410 2.29 2.81 -18.74
C GLY A 410 3.62 2.39 -18.12
N GLU A 411 3.63 1.89 -16.88
CA GLU A 411 4.86 1.45 -16.21
C GLU A 411 5.35 0.09 -16.71
N LYS A 412 6.66 -0.13 -16.58
CA LYS A 412 7.31 -1.39 -16.96
C LYS A 412 8.35 -1.79 -15.93
N VAL A 413 8.41 -3.07 -15.60
CA VAL A 413 9.39 -3.62 -14.67
C VAL A 413 10.12 -4.78 -15.32
N THR A 414 11.45 -4.75 -15.26
CA THR A 414 12.30 -5.86 -15.73
C THR A 414 12.76 -6.68 -14.53
N LEU A 415 12.57 -7.99 -14.57
CA LEU A 415 13.00 -8.92 -13.54
C LEU A 415 13.35 -10.29 -14.13
N VAL A 416 14.04 -11.10 -13.35
CA VAL A 416 14.37 -12.49 -13.72
C VAL A 416 13.34 -13.41 -13.10
N ALA A 417 12.70 -14.26 -13.91
CA ALA A 417 11.70 -15.19 -13.43
C ALA A 417 12.29 -16.21 -12.45
N GLY A 418 11.63 -16.44 -11.32
CA GLY A 418 12.09 -17.38 -10.30
C GLY A 418 13.12 -16.78 -9.34
N ALA A 419 13.50 -15.50 -9.47
CA ALA A 419 14.53 -14.91 -8.62
C ALA A 419 14.18 -14.91 -7.12
N LEU A 420 12.89 -14.92 -6.78
CA LEU A 420 12.41 -14.89 -5.40
C LEU A 420 11.92 -16.24 -4.88
N THR A 421 11.71 -17.25 -5.73
CA THR A 421 11.13 -18.56 -5.36
C THR A 421 11.97 -19.73 -5.82
N GLU A 422 12.71 -19.59 -6.91
CA GLU A 422 13.58 -20.62 -7.48
C GLU A 422 14.98 -20.05 -7.78
N PRO A 423 15.70 -19.49 -6.77
CA PRO A 423 16.96 -18.77 -7.01
C PRO A 423 18.06 -19.66 -7.64
N ASP A 424 17.98 -20.97 -7.43
CA ASP A 424 18.88 -21.97 -8.01
C ASP A 424 18.40 -22.52 -9.38
N ASN A 425 17.25 -22.06 -9.88
CA ASN A 425 16.64 -22.50 -11.14
C ASN A 425 15.89 -21.33 -11.82
N LEU A 426 16.66 -20.28 -12.17
CA LEU A 426 16.14 -19.07 -12.80
C LEU A 426 15.60 -19.33 -14.21
N GLY A 427 14.50 -18.67 -14.54
CA GLY A 427 13.98 -18.55 -15.90
C GLY A 427 14.55 -17.34 -16.64
N ASP A 428 13.88 -16.95 -17.72
CA ASP A 428 14.27 -15.81 -18.54
C ASP A 428 14.13 -14.46 -17.82
N THR A 429 14.89 -13.47 -18.30
CA THR A 429 14.61 -12.06 -17.97
C THR A 429 13.35 -11.63 -18.70
N VAL A 430 12.36 -11.15 -17.95
CA VAL A 430 11.06 -10.72 -18.48
C VAL A 430 10.83 -9.25 -18.21
N VAL A 431 10.03 -8.63 -19.07
CA VAL A 431 9.50 -7.28 -18.87
C VAL A 431 8.01 -7.41 -18.61
N LEU A 432 7.59 -7.07 -17.39
CA LEU A 432 6.17 -6.92 -17.06
C LEU A 432 5.72 -5.54 -17.50
N GLU A 433 4.60 -5.48 -18.23
CA GLU A 433 4.00 -4.23 -18.70
C GLU A 433 2.69 -3.96 -17.98
N PHE A 434 2.55 -2.74 -17.47
CA PHE A 434 1.40 -2.27 -16.71
C PHE A 434 0.73 -1.10 -17.44
N PRO A 435 -0.01 -1.35 -18.53
CA PRO A 435 -0.49 -0.30 -19.42
C PRO A 435 -1.57 0.58 -18.79
N THR A 436 -2.46 0.00 -17.97
CA THR A 436 -3.54 0.73 -17.31
C THR A 436 -3.66 0.33 -15.84
N PHE A 437 -4.16 1.23 -14.99
CA PHE A 437 -4.40 0.94 -13.57
C PHE A 437 -5.33 -0.28 -13.41
N THR A 438 -6.42 -0.32 -14.18
CA THR A 438 -7.34 -1.47 -14.19
C THR A 438 -6.62 -2.77 -14.53
N LYS A 439 -5.78 -2.79 -15.57
CA LYS A 439 -5.05 -3.99 -15.98
C LYS A 439 -4.01 -4.40 -14.93
N THR A 440 -3.33 -3.45 -14.31
CA THR A 440 -2.41 -3.70 -13.20
C THR A 440 -3.12 -4.38 -12.03
N ALA A 441 -4.31 -3.92 -11.66
CA ALA A 441 -5.11 -4.55 -10.62
C ALA A 441 -5.55 -5.97 -10.98
N ASP A 442 -6.02 -6.18 -12.21
CA ASP A 442 -6.42 -7.51 -12.69
C ASP A 442 -5.22 -8.48 -12.72
N MET A 443 -4.04 -7.97 -13.12
CA MET A 443 -2.77 -8.72 -13.08
C MET A 443 -2.36 -9.08 -11.65
N ALA A 444 -2.50 -8.15 -10.70
CA ALA A 444 -2.25 -8.41 -9.29
C ALA A 444 -3.20 -9.49 -8.74
N GLY A 445 -4.49 -9.43 -9.10
CA GLY A 445 -5.49 -10.41 -8.69
C GLY A 445 -5.23 -11.81 -9.25
N ILE A 446 -5.08 -11.93 -10.57
CA ILE A 446 -4.84 -13.25 -11.22
C ILE A 446 -3.52 -13.88 -10.80
N SER A 447 -2.49 -13.09 -10.47
CA SER A 447 -1.23 -13.60 -9.93
C SER A 447 -1.44 -14.46 -8.67
N ARG A 448 -2.49 -14.18 -7.89
CA ARG A 448 -2.77 -14.95 -6.68
C ARG A 448 -3.38 -16.31 -6.96
N VAL A 449 -4.11 -16.44 -8.07
CA VAL A 449 -4.69 -17.71 -8.54
C VAL A 449 -3.58 -18.55 -9.18
N MET A 450 -2.77 -17.93 -10.05
CA MET A 450 -1.60 -18.57 -10.67
C MET A 450 -0.59 -19.09 -9.63
N GLY A 451 -0.35 -18.31 -8.57
CA GLY A 451 0.52 -18.72 -7.46
C GLY A 451 -0.10 -19.78 -6.52
N GLY A 452 -1.39 -20.10 -6.67
CA GLY A 452 -2.10 -21.08 -5.82
C GLY A 452 -2.50 -20.55 -4.43
N TYR A 453 -2.60 -19.24 -4.24
CA TYR A 453 -2.97 -18.64 -2.96
C TYR A 453 -4.47 -18.41 -2.79
N HIS A 454 -5.20 -18.27 -3.90
CA HIS A 454 -6.62 -17.96 -3.98
C HIS A 454 -7.30 -18.73 -5.12
N ILE A 455 -8.60 -18.98 -5.00
CA ILE A 455 -9.45 -19.41 -6.13
C ILE A 455 -9.98 -18.18 -6.89
N GLN A 456 -10.57 -18.38 -8.06
CA GLN A 456 -11.04 -17.29 -8.91
C GLN A 456 -12.17 -16.48 -8.26
N ALA A 457 -13.06 -17.10 -7.47
CA ALA A 457 -14.07 -16.39 -6.70
C ALA A 457 -13.48 -15.38 -5.71
N ASP A 458 -12.40 -15.75 -5.00
CA ASP A 458 -11.70 -14.84 -4.07
C ASP A 458 -11.13 -13.62 -4.80
N ASN A 459 -10.60 -13.83 -6.01
CA ASN A 459 -10.01 -12.81 -6.86
C ASN A 459 -11.09 -11.83 -7.38
N VAL A 460 -12.10 -12.36 -8.06
CA VAL A 460 -13.15 -11.55 -8.70
C VAL A 460 -13.94 -10.76 -7.67
N ALA A 461 -14.36 -11.40 -6.57
CA ALA A 461 -15.09 -10.72 -5.50
C ALA A 461 -14.21 -9.68 -4.80
N GLY A 462 -12.92 -9.98 -4.62
CA GLY A 462 -11.95 -9.03 -4.04
C GLY A 462 -11.78 -7.78 -4.92
N LEU A 463 -11.49 -7.94 -6.21
CA LEU A 463 -11.36 -6.81 -7.15
C LEU A 463 -12.60 -5.92 -7.14
N GLN A 464 -13.79 -6.53 -7.12
CA GLN A 464 -15.06 -5.80 -7.08
C GLN A 464 -15.25 -5.06 -5.75
N LEU A 465 -15.02 -5.73 -4.61
CA LEU A 465 -15.05 -5.10 -3.28
C LEU A 465 -14.14 -3.86 -3.23
N GLY A 466 -12.92 -3.98 -3.73
CA GLY A 466 -11.95 -2.89 -3.75
C GLY A 466 -12.45 -1.67 -4.54
N ARG A 467 -12.98 -1.90 -5.75
CA ARG A 467 -13.53 -0.83 -6.60
C ARG A 467 -14.69 -0.10 -5.91
N ASP A 468 -15.55 -0.83 -5.21
CA ASP A 468 -16.69 -0.24 -4.49
C ASP A 468 -16.23 0.57 -3.27
N VAL A 469 -15.21 0.11 -2.53
CA VAL A 469 -14.56 0.89 -1.47
C VAL A 469 -13.99 2.20 -2.02
N ALA A 470 -13.23 2.16 -3.11
CA ALA A 470 -12.63 3.35 -3.72
C ALA A 470 -13.68 4.40 -4.11
N ARG A 471 -14.81 3.97 -4.67
CA ARG A 471 -15.90 4.87 -5.07
C ARG A 471 -16.63 5.52 -3.89
N GLU A 472 -16.72 4.82 -2.77
CA GLU A 472 -17.28 5.41 -1.54
C GLU A 472 -16.30 6.41 -0.92
N VAL A 473 -15.04 6.01 -0.75
CA VAL A 473 -13.99 6.86 -0.20
C VAL A 473 -13.75 8.09 -1.09
N TRP A 474 -13.95 7.99 -2.41
CA TRP A 474 -13.90 9.14 -3.32
C TRP A 474 -14.90 10.24 -2.96
N LYS A 475 -16.09 9.90 -2.42
CA LYS A 475 -17.05 10.91 -1.96
C LYS A 475 -16.52 11.66 -0.74
N PHE A 476 -15.98 10.90 0.24
CA PHE A 476 -15.30 11.46 1.41
C PHE A 476 -14.12 12.35 0.99
N TYR A 477 -13.32 11.91 0.03
CA TYR A 477 -12.18 12.66 -0.49
C TYR A 477 -12.59 14.00 -1.10
N LYS A 478 -13.63 14.01 -1.95
CA LYS A 478 -14.14 15.26 -2.55
C LYS A 478 -14.67 16.24 -1.51
N GLU A 479 -15.21 15.72 -0.41
CA GLU A 479 -15.68 16.56 0.71
C GLU A 479 -14.49 17.27 1.35
N HIS A 480 -13.42 16.53 1.60
CA HIS A 480 -12.24 17.03 2.28
C HIS A 480 -11.35 17.91 1.39
N THR A 481 -11.43 17.75 0.07
CA THR A 481 -10.71 18.61 -0.89
C THR A 481 -11.53 19.81 -1.37
N GLY A 482 -12.81 19.91 -0.99
CA GLY A 482 -13.70 21.00 -1.41
C GLY A 482 -14.13 20.92 -2.89
N GLU A 483 -14.21 19.70 -3.43
CA GLU A 483 -14.62 19.38 -4.81
C GLU A 483 -16.07 18.84 -4.91
N LEU A 484 -16.85 19.00 -3.84
CA LEU A 484 -18.22 18.50 -3.72
C LEU A 484 -19.29 19.53 -4.11
#